data_AF-A0A4Q2APZ7-F1
#
_entry.id   AF-A0A4Q2APZ7-F1
#
_cell.length_a   1.000
_cell.length_b   1.000
_cell.length_c   1.000
_cell.angle_alpha   90.00
_cell.angle_beta   90.00
_cell.angle_gamma   90.00
#
_symmetry.space_group_name_H-M   'P 1'
#
loop_
_entity.id
_entity.type
_entity.pdbx_description
1 polymer ?
#
loop_
_entity_poly.entity_id
_entity_poly.type
_entity_poly.pdbx_seq_one_letter_code
_entity_poly.pdbx_strand_id
1 'polypeptide(L)' 'MQNANIPDASAIDPSQRADATTRGDGASAKPPIRFGVLQGQAWIADDFDAPLPDYLLDAFEGR' A
#
# COMPACT_ATOMS: atom_id res chain seq x y z
N MET A 1 14.58 -43.22 -0.01
CA MET A 1 14.91 -42.24 1.05
C MET A 1 14.88 -40.85 0.44
N GLN A 2 13.77 -40.13 0.61
CA GLN A 2 13.67 -38.65 0.68
C GLN A 2 12.17 -38.31 0.74
N ASN A 3 11.74 -37.89 1.92
CA ASN A 3 10.38 -37.70 2.34
C ASN A 3 10.17 -36.18 2.31
N ALA A 4 9.30 -35.68 1.45
CA ALA A 4 9.04 -34.26 1.36
C ALA A 4 8.36 -33.78 2.65
N ASN A 5 9.08 -33.01 3.45
CA ASN A 5 8.54 -32.34 4.62
C ASN A 5 7.85 -31.05 4.13
N ILE A 6 6.54 -31.14 3.91
CA ILE A 6 5.69 -29.97 3.69
C ILE A 6 5.30 -29.48 5.09
N PRO A 7 5.67 -28.26 5.51
CA PRO A 7 5.16 -27.74 6.77
C PRO A 7 3.66 -27.47 6.59
N ASP A 8 2.91 -28.11 7.47
CA ASP A 8 1.47 -28.00 7.64
C ASP A 8 1.04 -26.52 7.65
N ALA A 9 0.12 -26.17 6.75
CA ALA A 9 -0.48 -24.84 6.64
C ALA A 9 -1.45 -24.62 7.81
N SER A 10 -0.91 -24.63 9.02
CA SER A 10 -1.62 -24.29 10.24
C SER A 10 -1.89 -22.78 10.23
N ALA A 11 -3.18 -22.48 10.24
CA ALA A 11 -3.82 -21.18 10.28
C ALA A 11 -2.95 -20.06 10.88
N ILE A 12 -2.64 -19.07 10.05
CA ILE A 12 -2.04 -17.80 10.49
C ILE A 12 -3.12 -17.09 11.32
N ASP A 13 -3.04 -17.19 12.64
CA ASP A 13 -3.95 -16.49 13.55
C ASP A 13 -3.63 -14.97 13.53
N PRO A 14 -4.56 -14.12 13.01
CA PRO A 14 -4.33 -12.68 12.96
C PRO A 14 -4.18 -12.04 14.35
N SER A 15 -4.55 -12.74 15.42
CA SER A 15 -4.40 -12.29 16.81
C SER A 15 -2.94 -12.14 17.25
N GLN A 16 -2.00 -12.83 16.60
CA GLN A 16 -0.58 -12.82 16.99
C GLN A 16 0.24 -11.68 16.35
N ARG A 17 -0.40 -10.76 15.61
CA ARG A 17 0.30 -9.65 14.94
C ARG A 17 0.70 -8.48 15.83
N ALA A 18 0.44 -8.55 17.14
CA ALA A 18 0.60 -7.45 18.07
C ALA A 18 1.71 -7.71 19.11
N ASP A 19 2.93 -8.00 18.68
CA ASP A 19 4.08 -7.79 19.58
C ASP A 19 5.34 -7.38 18.81
N ALA A 20 5.40 -6.11 18.45
CA ALA A 20 6.64 -5.44 18.08
C ALA A 20 6.98 -4.44 19.20
N THR A 21 7.74 -4.90 20.18
CA THR A 21 8.24 -4.08 21.28
C THR A 21 9.17 -2.99 20.71
N THR A 22 8.66 -1.80 20.43
CA THR A 22 9.50 -0.65 20.09
C THR A 22 9.79 0.11 21.37
N ARG A 23 10.95 -0.17 21.98
CA ARG A 23 11.53 0.65 23.05
C ARG A 23 12.39 1.73 22.39
N GLY A 24 11.92 2.97 22.40
CA GLY A 24 12.66 4.14 21.93
C GLY A 24 12.02 5.44 22.40
N ASP A 25 12.78 6.19 23.19
CA ASP A 25 12.49 7.49 23.80
C ASP A 25 11.85 8.54 22.87
N GLY A 26 10.97 9.35 23.44
CA GLY A 26 10.68 10.70 22.93
C GLY A 26 9.79 10.81 21.67
N ALA A 27 8.95 9.82 21.38
CA ALA A 27 7.97 9.93 20.31
C ALA A 27 6.88 10.95 20.69
N SER A 28 7.00 12.19 20.23
CA SER A 28 5.83 13.06 20.06
C SER A 28 4.83 12.25 19.24
N ALA A 29 3.72 11.84 19.87
CA ALA A 29 2.71 11.02 19.23
C ALA A 29 2.20 11.79 18.01
N LYS A 30 2.67 11.40 16.80
CA LYS A 30 2.18 11.99 15.56
C LYS A 30 0.67 11.78 15.55
N PRO A 31 -0.13 12.85 15.39
CA PRO A 31 -1.57 12.70 15.34
C PRO A 31 -1.93 11.72 14.21
N PRO A 32 -2.96 10.89 14.41
CA PRO A 32 -3.37 9.91 13.41
C PRO A 32 -3.75 10.64 12.11
N ILE A 33 -3.23 10.15 10.97
CA ILE A 33 -3.59 10.67 9.65
C ILE A 33 -5.07 10.38 9.40
N ARG A 34 -5.87 11.41 9.14
CA ARG A 34 -7.28 11.28 8.75
C ARG A 34 -7.40 11.43 7.24
N PHE A 35 -7.61 10.32 6.55
CA PHE A 35 -7.96 10.32 5.13
C PHE A 35 -9.43 10.70 4.92
N GLY A 36 -9.80 11.14 3.72
CA GLY A 36 -11.20 11.42 3.37
C GLY A 36 -11.76 12.74 3.92
N VAL A 37 -10.91 13.70 4.31
CA VAL A 37 -11.34 15.04 4.77
C VAL A 37 -11.61 16.03 3.64
N LEU A 38 -11.26 15.67 2.39
CA LEU A 38 -11.46 16.53 1.23
C LEU A 38 -12.91 16.43 0.73
N GLN A 39 -13.49 17.57 0.33
CA GLN A 39 -14.89 17.69 -0.12
C GLN A 39 -15.18 17.01 -1.48
N GLY A 40 -14.17 16.43 -2.14
CA GLY A 40 -14.34 15.77 -3.43
C GLY A 40 -14.62 16.73 -4.59
N GLN A 41 -14.31 18.02 -4.44
CA GLN A 41 -14.39 18.97 -5.54
C GLN A 41 -13.10 18.90 -6.38
N ALA A 42 -13.23 18.52 -7.64
CA ALA A 42 -12.16 18.51 -8.62
C ALA A 42 -12.69 19.04 -9.95
N TRP A 43 -11.81 19.66 -10.73
CA TRP A 43 -12.08 20.00 -12.13
C TRP A 43 -11.51 18.90 -13.02
N ILE A 44 -12.33 18.39 -13.92
CA ILE A 44 -11.96 17.38 -14.90
C ILE A 44 -11.92 18.09 -16.25
N ALA A 45 -10.82 17.91 -16.99
CA ALA A 45 -10.70 18.44 -18.33
C ALA A 45 -11.61 17.68 -19.29
N ASP A 46 -12.11 18.35 -20.34
CA ASP A 46 -13.03 17.75 -21.30
C ASP A 46 -12.42 16.54 -22.06
N ASP A 47 -11.09 16.48 -22.11
CA ASP A 47 -10.29 15.45 -22.77
C ASP A 47 -9.67 14.44 -21.80
N PHE A 48 -10.16 14.34 -20.56
CA PHE A 48 -9.59 13.43 -19.57
C PHE A 48 -9.56 11.96 -20.03
N ASP A 49 -10.56 11.55 -20.81
CA ASP A 49 -10.64 10.19 -21.37
C ASP A 49 -9.86 10.02 -22.69
N ALA A 50 -9.22 11.09 -23.19
CA ALA A 50 -8.39 11.02 -24.38
C ALA A 50 -7.17 10.10 -24.15
N PRO A 51 -6.70 9.40 -25.18
CA PRO A 51 -5.49 8.58 -25.06
C PRO A 51 -4.30 9.44 -24.64
N LEU A 52 -3.44 8.88 -23.78
CA LEU A 52 -2.19 9.54 -23.41
C LEU A 52 -1.28 9.68 -24.63
N PRO A 53 -0.56 10.81 -24.78
CA PRO A 53 0.49 10.96 -25.77
C PRO A 53 1.59 9.89 -25.67
N ASP A 54 2.12 9.45 -26.81
CA ASP A 54 3.14 8.38 -26.90
C ASP A 54 4.35 8.61 -25.99
N TYR A 55 4.88 9.84 -25.95
CA TYR A 55 6.04 10.18 -25.11
C TYR A 55 5.76 10.03 -23.61
N LEU A 56 4.51 10.17 -23.17
CA LEU A 56 4.11 9.93 -21.78
C LEU A 56 3.94 8.44 -21.53
N LEU A 57 3.37 7.70 -22.48
CA LEU A 57 3.26 6.24 -22.39
C LEU A 57 4.64 5.59 -22.27
N ASP A 58 5.62 6.03 -23.05
CA ASP A 58 7.00 5.54 -22.99
C ASP A 58 7.62 5.71 -21.58
N ALA A 59 7.29 6.80 -20.87
CA ALA A 59 7.77 7.03 -19.51
C ALA A 59 7.17 6.05 -18.48
N PHE A 60 5.96 5.52 -18.73
CA PHE A 60 5.36 4.47 -17.90
C PHE A 60 5.81 3.06 -18.31
N GLU A 61 6.03 2.83 -19.61
CA GLU A 61 6.43 1.52 -20.16
C GLU A 61 7.95 1.28 -20.13
N GLY A 62 8.75 2.32 -19.86
CA GLY A 62 10.20 2.22 -19.72
C GLY A 62 10.94 1.93 -21.02
N ARG A 63 10.44 2.45 -22.15
CA ARG A 63 11.08 2.32 -23.47
C ARG A 63 12.17 3.37 -23.70
#